data_AF-A0A2G5VGW3-F1
#
_entry.id   AF-A0A2G5VGW3-F1
#
_cell.length_a   1.000
_cell.length_b   1.000
_cell.length_c   1.000
_cell.angle_alpha   90.00
_cell.angle_beta   90.00
_cell.angle_gamma   90.00
#
_symmetry.space_group_name_H-M   'P 1'
#
loop_
_entity.id
_entity.type
_entity.pdbx_description
1 polymer ?
#
loop_
_entity_poly.entity_id
_entity_poly.type
_entity_poly.pdbx_seq_one_letter_code
_entity_poly.pdbx_strand_id
1 'polypeptide(L)'
;MYLEGDFADVKNFDKFFSLSPVLKAIQLIVNTKAEPLNPESKFYETESIHIHAPQFKGPDYLRHFRGKHIGLYCNRYETSDLIDLVNRWKSGEGFRNLEYLWISIACNENQFLNQILNEIGAKYIDATKQPPTHTVLQRFDWNRKNDTTEPIRSHAYVVRESDNLVASVQIQEDSFSFGLWDKTEEEFLKMVS
;
A
#
# COMPACT_ATOMS: atom_id res chain seq x y z
N MET A 1 -15.63 4.22 8.52
CA MET A 1 -16.38 3.32 9.42
C MET A 1 -15.37 2.50 10.20
N TYR A 2 -15.55 2.37 11.51
CA TYR A 2 -14.69 1.55 12.38
C TYR A 2 -15.42 0.24 12.68
N LEU A 3 -14.81 -0.89 12.37
CA LEU A 3 -15.36 -2.22 12.66
C LEU A 3 -14.40 -2.96 13.58
N GLU A 4 -14.88 -3.25 14.78
CA GLU A 4 -14.20 -4.09 15.77
C GLU A 4 -15.03 -5.34 15.97
N GLY A 5 -14.46 -6.51 15.71
CA GLY A 5 -15.19 -7.77 15.80
C GLY A 5 -14.26 -8.97 15.68
N ASP A 6 -14.62 -10.04 16.37
CA ASP A 6 -14.09 -11.37 16.11
C ASP A 6 -14.80 -11.91 14.86
N PHE A 7 -14.34 -11.48 13.68
CA PHE A 7 -14.97 -11.75 12.38
C PHE A 7 -14.75 -13.19 11.91
N ALA A 8 -15.10 -14.16 12.74
CA ALA A 8 -15.00 -15.59 12.48
C ALA A 8 -15.90 -16.08 11.32
N ASP A 9 -16.59 -15.20 10.58
CA ASP A 9 -17.48 -15.58 9.49
C ASP A 9 -17.48 -14.57 8.32
N VAL A 10 -16.51 -14.74 7.41
CA VAL A 10 -16.30 -13.92 6.20
C VAL A 10 -17.55 -13.77 5.32
N LYS A 11 -18.45 -14.75 5.34
CA LYS A 11 -19.72 -14.68 4.61
C LYS A 11 -20.61 -13.53 5.07
N ASN A 12 -20.59 -13.19 6.36
CA ASN A 12 -21.33 -12.04 6.87
C ASN A 12 -20.67 -10.72 6.50
N PHE A 13 -19.35 -10.72 6.30
CA PHE A 13 -18.57 -9.56 5.87
C PHE A 13 -18.88 -9.17 4.43
N ASP A 14 -18.81 -10.12 3.49
CA ASP A 14 -19.17 -9.84 2.09
C ASP A 14 -20.64 -9.45 1.94
N LYS A 15 -21.53 -10.10 2.70
CA LYS A 15 -22.94 -9.71 2.74
C LYS A 15 -23.10 -8.27 3.23
N PHE A 16 -22.38 -7.86 4.27
CA PHE A 16 -22.39 -6.49 4.76
C PHE A 16 -21.98 -5.48 3.67
N PHE A 17 -20.89 -5.72 2.95
CA PHE A 17 -20.46 -4.84 1.85
C PHE A 17 -21.44 -4.86 0.69
N SER A 18 -22.02 -6.02 0.35
CA SER A 18 -23.02 -6.11 -0.72
C SER A 18 -24.25 -5.21 -0.46
N LEU A 19 -24.69 -5.12 0.80
CA LEU A 19 -25.84 -4.33 1.24
C LEU A 19 -25.52 -2.86 1.50
N SER A 20 -24.25 -2.52 1.69
CA SER A 20 -23.80 -1.16 2.00
C SER A 20 -23.56 -0.33 0.72
N PRO A 21 -23.68 1.01 0.78
CA PRO A 21 -23.06 1.86 -0.23
C PRO A 21 -21.53 1.69 -0.20
N VAL A 22 -20.85 2.07 -1.29
CA VAL A 22 -19.39 2.09 -1.31
C VAL A 22 -18.91 3.08 -0.24
N LEU A 23 -18.16 2.55 0.73
CA LEU A 23 -17.67 3.35 1.85
C LEU A 23 -16.41 4.10 1.43
N LYS A 24 -16.28 5.35 1.90
CA LYS A 24 -15.08 6.15 1.62
C LYS A 24 -13.84 5.59 2.30
N ALA A 25 -13.96 5.24 3.58
CA ALA A 25 -12.85 4.72 4.37
C ALA A 25 -13.31 3.62 5.33
N ILE A 26 -12.48 2.58 5.43
CA ILE A 26 -12.68 1.42 6.30
C ILE A 26 -11.49 1.29 7.24
N GLN A 27 -11.77 1.10 8.53
CA GLN A 27 -10.79 0.65 9.51
C GLN A 27 -11.21 -0.71 10.06
N LEU A 28 -10.32 -1.69 10.03
CA LEU A 28 -10.59 -3.07 10.45
C LEU A 28 -9.52 -3.55 11.42
N ILE A 29 -9.97 -4.29 12.42
CA ILE A 29 -9.12 -5.16 13.22
C ILE A 29 -9.49 -6.60 12.89
N VAL A 30 -8.50 -7.38 12.45
CA VAL A 30 -8.68 -8.78 12.04
C VAL A 30 -7.87 -9.67 12.99
N ASN A 31 -8.58 -10.33 13.90
CA ASN A 31 -7.98 -11.13 14.97
C ASN A 31 -7.85 -12.63 14.63
N THR A 32 -8.59 -13.10 13.63
CA THR A 32 -8.63 -14.50 13.20
C THR A 32 -8.37 -14.62 11.69
N LYS A 33 -8.00 -15.82 11.22
CA LYS A 33 -7.84 -16.04 9.77
C LYS A 33 -9.20 -15.89 9.09
N ALA A 34 -9.35 -14.89 8.24
CA ALA A 34 -10.50 -14.76 7.35
C ALA A 34 -10.21 -15.46 6.01
N GLU A 35 -11.21 -16.05 5.38
CA GLU A 35 -11.14 -16.40 3.96
C GLU A 35 -11.06 -15.13 3.09
N PRO A 36 -10.46 -15.19 1.89
CA PRO A 36 -10.51 -14.10 0.94
C PRO A 36 -11.95 -13.68 0.62
N LEU A 37 -12.17 -12.39 0.44
CA LEU A 37 -13.46 -11.86 0.01
C LEU A 37 -13.70 -12.14 -1.46
N ASN A 38 -14.96 -12.08 -1.87
CA ASN A 38 -15.32 -12.08 -3.28
C ASN A 38 -14.54 -10.96 -4.01
N PRO A 39 -13.84 -11.23 -5.13
CA PRO A 39 -13.11 -10.22 -5.91
C PRO A 39 -13.94 -8.99 -6.34
N GLU A 40 -15.26 -9.16 -6.43
CA GLU A 40 -16.24 -8.11 -6.76
C GLU A 40 -16.88 -7.48 -5.52
N SER A 41 -16.34 -7.74 -4.33
CA SER A 41 -16.80 -7.14 -3.08
C SER A 41 -16.55 -5.62 -3.09
N LYS A 42 -17.57 -4.85 -2.67
CA LYS A 42 -17.47 -3.38 -2.55
C LYS A 42 -16.40 -2.93 -1.55
N PHE A 43 -15.88 -3.85 -0.72
CA PHE A 43 -14.69 -3.63 0.09
C PHE A 43 -13.52 -3.10 -0.78
N TYR A 44 -13.30 -3.71 -1.93
CA TYR A 44 -12.21 -3.38 -2.85
C TYR A 44 -12.39 -2.05 -3.60
N GLU A 45 -13.61 -1.52 -3.61
CA GLU A 45 -13.97 -0.24 -4.24
C GLU A 45 -13.82 0.95 -3.28
N THR A 46 -13.51 0.70 -2.01
CA THR A 46 -13.36 1.78 -1.04
C THR A 46 -12.13 2.62 -1.33
N GLU A 47 -12.20 3.94 -1.07
CA GLU A 47 -11.06 4.81 -1.36
C GLU A 47 -9.87 4.50 -0.46
N SER A 48 -10.11 4.07 0.78
CA SER A 48 -9.04 3.93 1.77
C SER A 48 -9.33 2.83 2.78
N ILE A 49 -8.34 1.99 3.04
CA ILE A 49 -8.41 0.90 4.01
C ILE A 49 -7.26 1.00 5.00
N HIS A 50 -7.56 0.90 6.28
CA HIS A 50 -6.58 0.69 7.34
C HIS A 50 -6.91 -0.61 8.04
N ILE A 51 -6.00 -1.59 7.97
CA ILE A 51 -6.22 -2.92 8.51
C ILE A 51 -5.16 -3.21 9.55
N HIS A 52 -5.57 -3.62 10.74
CA HIS A 52 -4.71 -4.18 11.78
C HIS A 52 -4.93 -5.69 11.85
N ALA A 53 -3.98 -6.46 11.31
CA ALA A 53 -4.05 -7.90 11.15
C ALA A 53 -2.76 -8.60 11.64
N PRO A 54 -2.48 -8.59 12.96
CA PRO A 54 -1.23 -9.11 13.52
C PRO A 54 -1.04 -10.62 13.31
N GLN A 55 -2.12 -11.38 13.11
CA GLN A 55 -2.06 -12.84 12.91
C GLN A 55 -2.03 -13.26 11.44
N PHE A 56 -1.99 -12.30 10.51
CA PHE A 56 -2.11 -12.57 9.08
C PHE A 56 -0.75 -12.69 8.39
N LYS A 57 -0.69 -13.58 7.38
CA LYS A 57 0.45 -13.78 6.49
C LYS A 57 0.01 -13.37 5.08
N GLY A 58 0.42 -12.20 4.64
CA GLY A 58 0.40 -11.86 3.22
C GLY A 58 -0.94 -11.38 2.60
N PRO A 59 -0.94 -11.10 1.29
CA PRO A 59 -1.72 -10.03 0.65
C PRO A 59 -2.97 -10.51 -0.09
N ASP A 60 -3.46 -11.73 0.14
CA ASP A 60 -4.67 -12.22 -0.56
C ASP A 60 -5.85 -11.24 -0.42
N TYR A 61 -5.92 -10.51 0.69
CA TYR A 61 -6.93 -9.46 0.91
C TYR A 61 -6.72 -8.14 0.18
N LEU A 62 -5.56 -7.89 -0.41
CA LEU A 62 -5.29 -6.64 -1.12
C LEU A 62 -5.28 -6.84 -2.64
N ARG A 63 -5.24 -8.09 -3.10
CA ARG A 63 -5.07 -8.43 -4.52
C ARG A 63 -6.05 -7.72 -5.45
N HIS A 64 -7.28 -7.53 -5.00
CA HIS A 64 -8.37 -6.93 -5.78
C HIS A 64 -8.62 -5.45 -5.47
N PHE A 65 -7.85 -4.83 -4.57
CA PHE A 65 -8.08 -3.46 -4.16
C PHE A 65 -7.91 -2.46 -5.31
N ARG A 66 -8.89 -1.57 -5.48
CA ARG A 66 -8.96 -0.57 -6.55
C ARG A 66 -9.01 0.87 -6.02
N GLY A 67 -8.88 1.03 -4.70
CA GLY A 67 -8.88 2.33 -4.04
C GLY A 67 -7.54 3.06 -4.12
N LYS A 68 -7.41 4.07 -3.26
CA LYS A 68 -6.31 5.02 -3.28
C LYS A 68 -5.30 4.75 -2.18
N HIS A 69 -5.74 4.50 -0.95
CA HIS A 69 -4.84 4.44 0.19
C HIS A 69 -4.94 3.08 0.89
N ILE A 70 -3.79 2.50 1.22
CA ILE A 70 -3.70 1.27 2.00
C ILE A 70 -2.78 1.49 3.20
N GLY A 71 -3.28 1.24 4.40
CA GLY A 71 -2.50 1.13 5.63
C GLY A 71 -2.66 -0.27 6.19
N LEU A 72 -1.57 -1.01 6.34
CA LEU A 72 -1.62 -2.38 6.85
C LEU A 72 -0.63 -2.58 7.98
N TYR A 73 -1.16 -2.92 9.15
CA TYR A 73 -0.36 -3.39 10.26
C TYR A 73 -0.46 -4.92 10.35
N CYS A 74 0.65 -5.59 10.12
CA CYS A 74 0.77 -7.04 10.15
C CYS A 74 2.14 -7.46 10.69
N ASN A 75 2.20 -8.59 11.42
CA ASN A 75 3.45 -9.04 12.02
C ASN A 75 4.36 -9.79 11.02
N ARG A 76 3.83 -10.27 9.89
CA ARG A 76 4.56 -11.06 8.90
C ARG A 76 4.05 -10.80 7.48
N TYR A 77 4.87 -10.12 6.68
CA TYR A 77 4.73 -10.08 5.21
C TYR A 77 5.87 -10.87 4.59
N GLU A 78 5.57 -11.69 3.58
CA GLU A 78 6.63 -12.36 2.83
C GLU A 78 7.20 -11.37 1.81
N THR A 79 8.51 -11.43 1.58
CA THR A 79 9.21 -10.58 0.62
C THR A 79 8.56 -10.67 -0.77
N SER A 80 8.16 -11.88 -1.18
CA SER A 80 7.47 -12.14 -2.44
C SER A 80 6.17 -11.37 -2.59
N ASP A 81 5.46 -11.11 -1.49
CA ASP A 81 4.19 -10.41 -1.50
C ASP A 81 4.37 -8.91 -1.78
N LEU A 82 5.42 -8.32 -1.19
CA LEU A 82 5.79 -6.93 -1.46
C LEU A 82 6.26 -6.76 -2.90
N ILE A 83 7.03 -7.72 -3.40
CA ILE A 83 7.52 -7.74 -4.78
C ILE A 83 6.35 -7.88 -5.77
N ASP A 84 5.42 -8.81 -5.53
CA ASP A 84 4.22 -8.97 -6.36
C ASP A 84 3.36 -7.70 -6.38
N LEU A 85 3.15 -7.07 -5.22
CA LEU A 85 2.41 -5.81 -5.14
C LEU A 85 3.02 -4.74 -6.03
N VAL A 86 4.33 -4.50 -5.91
CA VAL A 86 5.03 -3.50 -6.71
C VAL A 86 5.01 -3.87 -8.19
N ASN A 87 5.25 -5.13 -8.54
CA ASN A 87 5.29 -5.58 -9.93
C ASN A 87 3.91 -5.47 -10.61
N ARG A 88 2.82 -5.79 -9.91
CA ARG A 88 1.46 -5.61 -10.42
C ARG A 88 1.10 -4.14 -10.63
N TRP A 89 1.59 -3.25 -9.76
CA TRP A 89 1.46 -1.82 -10.01
C TRP A 89 2.29 -1.39 -11.22
N LYS A 90 3.55 -1.83 -11.31
CA LYS A 90 4.47 -1.49 -12.41
C LYS A 90 3.97 -1.96 -13.78
N SER A 91 3.37 -3.15 -13.86
CA SER A 91 2.77 -3.66 -15.11
C SER A 91 1.43 -3.01 -15.43
N GLY A 92 0.83 -2.27 -14.49
CA GLY A 92 -0.50 -1.70 -14.61
C GLY A 92 -1.62 -2.73 -14.45
N GLU A 93 -1.34 -3.94 -13.96
CA GLU A 93 -2.34 -4.99 -13.71
C GLU A 93 -3.11 -4.80 -12.40
N GLY A 94 -2.54 -4.06 -11.44
CA GLY A 94 -3.13 -3.84 -10.12
C GLY A 94 -2.91 -2.42 -9.62
N PHE A 95 -3.68 -2.04 -8.60
CA PHE A 95 -3.44 -0.82 -7.81
C PHE A 95 -3.37 0.48 -8.62
N ARG A 96 -4.08 0.56 -9.75
CA ARG A 96 -3.97 1.70 -10.70
C ARG A 96 -4.22 3.07 -10.06
N ASN A 97 -5.17 3.12 -9.12
CA ASN A 97 -5.60 4.34 -8.43
C ASN A 97 -4.84 4.61 -7.13
N LEU A 98 -3.87 3.77 -6.77
CA LEU A 98 -3.14 3.89 -5.52
C LEU A 98 -2.39 5.24 -5.48
N GLU A 99 -2.52 5.98 -4.39
CA GLU A 99 -1.76 7.22 -4.13
C GLU A 99 -0.70 6.97 -3.04
N TYR A 100 -1.02 6.10 -2.06
CA TYR A 100 -0.17 5.82 -0.91
C TYR A 100 -0.42 4.43 -0.34
N LEU A 101 0.66 3.74 0.01
CA LEU A 101 0.66 2.47 0.71
C LEU A 101 1.68 2.53 1.84
N TRP A 102 1.27 2.05 3.01
CA TRP A 102 2.14 1.78 4.15
C TRP A 102 1.84 0.39 4.71
N ILE A 103 2.88 -0.41 4.92
CA ILE A 103 2.80 -1.75 5.49
C ILE A 103 3.82 -1.84 6.64
N SER A 104 3.40 -2.27 7.82
CA SER A 104 4.35 -2.66 8.87
C SER A 104 4.99 -3.99 8.51
N ILE A 105 6.31 -4.05 8.59
CA ILE A 105 7.09 -5.26 8.32
C ILE A 105 8.00 -5.55 9.51
N ALA A 106 8.30 -6.82 9.74
CA ALA A 106 9.33 -7.21 10.69
C ALA A 106 10.63 -7.46 9.91
N CYS A 107 11.38 -6.39 9.61
CA CYS A 107 12.64 -6.49 8.88
C CYS A 107 13.82 -6.66 9.84
N ASN A 108 14.28 -7.91 10.00
CA ASN A 108 15.41 -8.17 10.89
C ASN A 108 16.80 -8.10 10.21
N GLU A 109 16.90 -7.96 8.88
CA GLU A 109 18.22 -7.95 8.20
C GLU A 109 18.28 -7.05 6.95
N ASN A 110 19.37 -6.30 6.79
CA ASN A 110 19.63 -5.43 5.63
C ASN A 110 19.67 -6.18 4.28
N GLN A 111 19.98 -7.48 4.30
CA GLN A 111 19.98 -8.31 3.10
C GLN A 111 18.58 -8.42 2.47
N PHE A 112 17.52 -8.39 3.28
CA PHE A 112 16.13 -8.40 2.81
C PHE A 112 15.76 -7.14 2.03
N LEU A 113 16.25 -5.97 2.46
CA LEU A 113 15.94 -4.69 1.82
C LEU A 113 16.50 -4.64 0.40
N ASN A 114 17.77 -5.01 0.25
CA ASN A 114 18.45 -5.01 -1.04
C ASN A 114 17.82 -6.04 -1.99
N GLN A 115 17.37 -7.18 -1.48
CA GLN A 115 16.67 -8.18 -2.30
C GLN A 115 15.38 -7.61 -2.89
N ILE A 116 14.52 -6.99 -2.08
CA ILE A 116 13.26 -6.40 -2.56
C ILE A 116 13.54 -5.37 -3.65
N LEU A 117 14.43 -4.42 -3.39
CA LEU A 117 14.74 -3.34 -4.33
C LEU A 117 15.33 -3.86 -5.65
N ASN A 118 16.18 -4.88 -5.59
CA ASN A 118 16.73 -5.52 -6.79
C ASN A 118 15.63 -6.26 -7.58
N GLU A 119 14.77 -7.03 -6.92
CA GLU A 119 13.73 -7.82 -7.59
C GLU A 119 12.61 -6.96 -8.21
N ILE A 120 12.28 -5.82 -7.59
CA ILE A 120 11.35 -4.85 -8.19
C ILE A 120 12.03 -4.01 -9.28
N GLY A 121 13.33 -4.17 -9.52
CA GLY A 121 14.10 -3.38 -10.48
C GLY A 121 14.06 -1.89 -10.16
N ALA A 122 14.28 -1.53 -8.88
CA ALA A 122 14.28 -0.14 -8.44
C ALA A 122 15.36 0.65 -9.18
N LYS A 123 14.99 1.85 -9.62
CA LYS A 123 15.92 2.88 -10.08
C LYS A 123 16.30 3.77 -8.90
N TYR A 124 17.45 4.44 -9.03
CA TYR A 124 18.00 5.24 -7.96
C TYR A 124 18.27 6.67 -8.42
N ILE A 125 17.84 7.63 -7.62
CA ILE A 125 18.31 9.01 -7.66
C ILE A 125 19.77 9.02 -7.20
N ASP A 126 20.60 9.82 -7.87
CA ASP A 126 22.00 10.03 -7.49
C ASP A 126 22.14 10.28 -5.98
N ALA A 127 23.07 9.57 -5.33
CA ALA A 127 23.25 9.62 -3.88
C ALA A 127 23.64 11.01 -3.35
N THR A 128 24.15 11.89 -4.21
CA THR A 128 24.52 13.28 -3.88
C THR A 128 23.34 14.26 -3.99
N LYS A 129 22.23 13.82 -4.57
CA LYS A 129 21.05 14.65 -4.83
C LYS A 129 20.00 14.45 -3.76
N GLN A 130 19.24 15.50 -3.47
CA GLN A 130 18.14 15.38 -2.51
C GLN A 130 16.89 14.87 -3.24
N PRO A 131 16.31 13.71 -2.83
CA PRO A 131 15.08 13.22 -3.41
C PRO A 131 13.90 14.13 -3.02
N PRO A 132 12.90 14.28 -3.90
CA PRO A 132 11.66 14.98 -3.57
C PRO A 132 10.92 14.25 -2.44
N THR A 133 10.17 15.00 -1.63
CA THR A 133 9.37 14.45 -0.54
C THR A 133 7.94 14.19 -1.01
N HIS A 134 7.50 12.93 -0.97
CA HIS A 134 6.10 12.59 -1.25
C HIS A 134 5.28 12.66 0.05
N THR A 135 4.20 13.43 0.00
CA THR A 135 3.15 13.50 1.02
C THR A 135 1.81 13.71 0.36
N VAL A 136 0.77 13.04 0.87
CA VAL A 136 -0.63 13.25 0.43
C VAL A 136 -1.53 13.41 1.64
N LEU A 137 -2.75 13.92 1.44
CA LEU A 137 -3.73 14.07 2.52
C LEU A 137 -4.10 12.70 3.10
N GLN A 138 -3.91 12.49 4.40
CA GLN A 138 -4.24 11.24 5.08
C GLN A 138 -5.75 10.95 4.96
N ARG A 139 -6.12 9.76 4.47
CA ARG A 139 -7.52 9.34 4.35
C ARG A 139 -7.96 8.32 5.39
N PHE A 140 -7.06 7.89 6.26
CA PHE A 140 -7.33 6.86 7.26
C PHE A 140 -7.86 7.40 8.58
N ASP A 141 -7.32 8.52 9.06
CA ASP A 141 -7.51 8.93 10.45
C ASP A 141 -8.71 9.88 10.64
N TRP A 142 -9.71 9.39 11.35
CA TRP A 142 -10.93 10.12 11.71
C TRP A 142 -10.68 11.25 12.72
N ASN A 143 -9.60 11.17 13.51
CA ASN A 143 -9.19 12.17 14.50
C ASN A 143 -8.22 13.21 13.90
N ARG A 144 -7.63 12.92 12.74
CA ARG A 144 -6.65 13.78 12.04
C ARG A 144 -7.07 14.03 10.59
N LYS A 145 -8.30 14.49 10.39
CA LYS A 145 -8.93 14.69 9.07
C LYS A 145 -8.19 15.63 8.10
N ASN A 146 -7.13 16.30 8.55
CA ASN A 146 -6.32 17.24 7.77
C ASN A 146 -4.81 16.96 7.81
N ASP A 147 -4.38 15.83 8.41
CA ASP A 147 -2.96 15.49 8.42
C ASP A 147 -2.52 14.94 7.06
N THR A 148 -1.22 14.98 6.80
CA THR A 148 -0.62 14.28 5.66
C THR A 148 -0.17 12.89 6.07
N THR A 149 0.00 12.01 5.09
CA THR A 149 0.71 10.74 5.26
C THR A 149 2.12 10.97 5.77
N GLU A 150 2.72 9.92 6.36
CA GLU A 150 4.14 9.94 6.72
C GLU A 150 4.98 10.25 5.48
N PRO A 151 5.90 11.22 5.54
CA PRO A 151 6.66 11.65 4.37
C PRO A 151 7.57 10.55 3.82
N ILE A 152 7.50 10.31 2.51
CA ILE A 152 8.42 9.41 1.83
C ILE A 152 9.54 10.24 1.21
N ARG A 153 10.78 10.01 1.66
CA ARG A 153 12.01 10.62 1.13
C ARG A 153 12.95 9.52 0.69
N SER A 154 12.74 9.00 -0.51
CA SER A 154 13.50 7.86 -1.01
C SER A 154 14.29 8.19 -2.27
N HIS A 155 15.52 7.70 -2.30
CA HIS A 155 16.29 7.65 -3.54
C HIS A 155 15.82 6.53 -4.46
N ALA A 156 15.17 5.50 -3.93
CA ALA A 156 14.65 4.38 -4.72
C ALA A 156 13.26 4.70 -5.26
N TYR A 157 13.05 4.45 -6.54
CA TYR A 157 11.77 4.60 -7.22
C TYR A 157 11.58 3.55 -8.30
N VAL A 158 10.34 3.36 -8.72
CA VAL A 158 9.96 2.49 -9.84
C VAL A 158 9.09 3.26 -10.82
N VAL A 159 9.07 2.79 -12.06
CA VAL A 159 8.31 3.40 -13.14
C VAL A 159 7.27 2.40 -13.64
N ARG A 160 6.04 2.87 -13.82
CA ARG A 160 4.95 2.06 -14.38
C ARG A 160 5.06 2.00 -15.90
N GLU A 161 5.01 0.80 -16.43
CA GLU A 161 5.25 0.51 -17.85
C GLU A 161 4.15 1.08 -18.75
N SER A 162 2.90 1.11 -18.26
CA SER A 162 1.74 1.50 -19.08
C SER A 162 1.66 3.00 -19.39
N ASP A 163 2.17 3.86 -18.50
CA ASP A 163 1.99 5.32 -18.58
C ASP A 163 3.16 6.14 -18.03
N ASN A 164 4.29 5.49 -17.75
CA ASN A 164 5.53 6.12 -17.31
C ASN A 164 5.44 6.86 -15.96
N LEU A 165 4.38 6.63 -15.17
CA LEU A 165 4.24 7.24 -13.85
C LEU A 165 5.25 6.67 -12.85
N VAL A 166 5.67 7.50 -11.90
CA VAL A 166 6.66 7.13 -10.89
C VAL A 166 6.02 6.82 -9.56
N ALA A 167 6.59 5.85 -8.84
CA ALA A 167 6.35 5.69 -7.41
C ALA A 167 7.68 5.61 -6.65
N SER A 168 7.78 6.36 -5.55
CA SER A 168 8.89 6.22 -4.60
C SER A 168 8.68 4.98 -3.75
N VAL A 169 9.75 4.22 -3.53
CA VAL A 169 9.76 3.01 -2.69
C VAL A 169 10.67 3.28 -1.51
N GLN A 170 10.15 3.22 -0.29
CA GLN A 170 10.94 3.39 0.92
C GLN A 170 10.77 2.19 1.82
N ILE A 171 11.88 1.62 2.25
CA ILE A 171 11.89 0.52 3.20
C ILE A 171 12.73 0.96 4.40
N GLN A 172 12.12 0.93 5.58
CA GLN A 172 12.75 1.27 6.85
C GLN A 172 12.76 0.02 7.74
N GLU A 173 13.27 0.13 8.96
CA GLU A 173 13.43 -0.99 9.89
C GLU A 173 12.11 -1.75 10.15
N ASP A 174 10.99 -1.03 10.21
CA ASP A 174 9.68 -1.56 10.59
C ASP A 174 8.58 -1.35 9.54
N SER A 175 8.92 -0.78 8.38
CA SER A 175 7.90 -0.38 7.40
C SER A 175 8.34 -0.43 5.95
N PHE A 176 7.40 -0.79 5.09
CA PHE A 176 7.44 -0.64 3.65
C PHE A 176 6.45 0.43 3.23
N SER A 177 6.92 1.47 2.54
CA SER A 177 6.12 2.59 2.07
C SER A 177 6.27 2.78 0.57
N PHE A 178 5.15 3.11 -0.09
CA PHE A 178 5.08 3.29 -1.52
C PHE A 178 4.19 4.48 -1.86
N GLY A 179 4.76 5.50 -2.50
CA GLY A 179 4.11 6.78 -2.77
C GLY A 179 4.06 7.09 -4.25
N LEU A 180 2.86 7.23 -4.81
CA LEU A 180 2.67 7.50 -6.24
C LEU A 180 2.78 8.99 -6.56
N TRP A 181 3.59 9.29 -7.57
CA TRP A 181 3.69 10.61 -8.16
C TRP A 181 2.79 10.68 -9.40
N ASP A 182 1.95 11.71 -9.47
CA ASP A 182 1.24 12.08 -10.69
C ASP A 182 2.19 12.83 -11.65
N LYS A 183 3.30 12.16 -11.97
CA LYS A 183 4.45 12.65 -12.73
C LYS A 183 5.05 11.49 -13.51
N THR A 184 5.34 11.74 -14.78
CA THR A 184 6.20 10.85 -15.58
C THR A 184 7.61 10.80 -15.01
N GLU A 185 8.41 9.81 -15.41
CA GLU A 185 9.82 9.72 -14.98
C GLU A 185 10.62 11.00 -15.25
N GLU A 186 10.46 11.59 -16.43
CA GLU A 186 11.18 12.82 -16.78
C GLU A 186 10.77 14.00 -15.88
N GLU A 187 9.48 14.16 -15.61
CA GLU A 187 8.97 15.22 -14.74
C GLU A 187 9.40 15.00 -13.28
N PHE A 188 9.37 13.76 -12.81
CA PHE A 188 9.82 13.40 -11.47
C PHE A 188 11.31 13.73 -11.28
N LEU A 189 12.16 13.41 -12.25
CA LEU A 189 13.59 13.68 -12.17
C LEU A 189 13.91 15.18 -12.19
N LYS A 190 13.05 16.03 -12.77
CA LYS A 190 13.18 17.50 -12.68
C LYS A 190 12.91 18.06 -11.28
N MET A 191 12.27 17.27 -10.40
CA MET A 191 12.01 17.67 -9.01
C MET A 191 13.20 17.39 -8.08
N VAL A 192 14.19 16.63 -8.55
CA VAL A 192 15.40 16.28 -7.80
C VAL A 192 16.33 17.51 -7.77
N SER A 193 16.78 17.91 -6.57
CA SER A 193 17.66 19.08 -6.37
C SER A 193 19.12 18.68 -6.13
#